data_AF-A0A661XH38-F1
#
_entry.id   AF-A0A661XH38-F1
#
_cell.length_a   1.000
_cell.length_b   1.000
_cell.length_c   1.000
_cell.angle_alpha   90.00
_cell.angle_beta   90.00
_cell.angle_gamma   90.00
#
_symmetry.space_group_name_H-M   'P 1'
#
loop_
_entity.id
_entity.type
_entity.pdbx_description
1 polymer ?
#
loop_
_entity_poly.entity_id
_entity_poly.type
_entity_poly.pdbx_seq_one_letter_code
_entity_poly.pdbx_strand_id
1 'polypeptide(L)'
;MFILIFLSILFSQVPEAEKLFDSAANKFLNQDWEGAIKDLEKVLKLEPGNVHAQNLLVRAYVRSALELKAKGEYEKALLRIKKAEELSPENSEVISAKKEIQKAIERRKKKIKEAEKRRKLEEERKRKEEEARRRILEEQRRWIEKLRREREEREKELAARIERIKKEEEILREELLIARKELRTVGLRWLIVYVITIIGMIIGFSKVSSKMVNRFSENISRIVGETKEEFSELISSVKKEEPVKKDFEMIQGQLEEVLREVKTKPVIPPQEEALMKQMDSLLEIMNKMQKPKETVKYVIEKPVERDMITDILPQNRERAKSVEALERTVKDPKMAIRIFTPFLNDPDNRVRANAVKAIYKYDPEGAISVLRDMAGSQNRWMRLSAAWVCGEIATPEVCSILEGLVEDGDLKVRKRAIDSAIKLHKVLRERMPATLRLKIKRFEEEV
;
A
#
# COMPACT_ATOMS: atom_id res chain seq x y z
N MET A 1 12.38 124.53 -28.98
CA MET A 1 12.89 123.15 -28.96
C MET A 1 12.65 122.52 -27.58
N PHE A 2 11.39 122.40 -27.14
CA PHE A 2 11.06 121.75 -25.85
C PHE A 2 9.70 121.04 -25.85
N ILE A 3 8.96 121.09 -26.96
CA ILE A 3 7.65 120.44 -27.12
C ILE A 3 7.75 119.08 -27.85
N LEU A 4 8.94 118.73 -28.37
CA LEU A 4 9.16 117.48 -29.13
C LEU A 4 9.89 116.37 -28.36
N ILE A 5 10.09 116.51 -27.05
CA ILE A 5 10.73 115.47 -26.21
C ILE A 5 9.75 114.85 -25.20
N PHE A 6 8.53 115.37 -25.09
CA PHE A 6 7.49 114.75 -24.25
C PHE A 6 6.66 113.68 -24.97
N LEU A 7 6.95 113.39 -26.24
CA LEU A 7 6.24 112.39 -27.05
C LEU A 7 7.01 111.07 -27.22
N SER A 8 8.16 110.91 -26.58
CA SER A 8 9.09 109.78 -26.82
C SER A 8 9.53 109.05 -25.55
N ILE A 9 8.85 109.27 -24.42
CA ILE A 9 9.08 108.53 -23.15
C ILE A 9 7.75 108.03 -22.56
N LEU A 10 6.81 107.61 -23.41
CA LEU A 10 5.90 106.52 -23.04
C LEU A 10 6.59 105.23 -23.48
N PHE A 11 7.55 104.79 -22.66
CA PHE A 11 7.97 103.39 -22.64
C PHE A 11 6.69 102.53 -22.66
N SER A 12 6.35 101.83 -23.74
CA SER A 12 6.98 100.57 -24.18
C SER A 12 7.06 99.51 -23.07
N GLN A 13 6.23 99.57 -22.03
CA GLN A 13 5.91 98.38 -21.27
C GLN A 13 4.73 97.69 -21.95
N VAL A 14 4.97 96.51 -22.51
CA VAL A 14 3.90 95.57 -22.90
C VAL A 14 2.96 95.49 -21.70
N PRO A 15 1.65 95.82 -21.86
CA PRO A 15 0.67 95.75 -20.80
C PRO A 15 0.79 94.44 -20.02
N GLU A 16 0.69 94.49 -18.70
CA GLU A 16 0.86 93.32 -17.84
C GLU A 16 -0.08 92.16 -18.24
N ALA A 17 -1.28 92.49 -18.71
CA ALA A 17 -2.24 91.55 -19.25
C ALA A 17 -1.75 90.81 -20.52
N GLU A 18 -1.02 91.49 -21.41
CA GLU A 18 -0.49 90.90 -22.65
C GLU A 18 0.68 89.94 -22.36
N LYS A 19 1.57 90.29 -21.42
CA LYS A 19 2.61 89.36 -20.94
C LYS A 19 2.02 88.10 -20.28
N LEU A 20 0.96 88.27 -19.49
CA LEU A 20 0.25 87.16 -18.86
C LEU A 20 -0.46 86.29 -19.90
N PHE A 21 -1.03 86.89 -20.94
CA PHE A 21 -1.65 86.18 -22.05
C PHE A 21 -0.61 85.36 -22.84
N ASP A 22 0.54 85.93 -23.18
CA ASP A 22 1.63 85.22 -23.85
C ASP A 22 2.17 84.05 -23.00
N SER A 23 2.30 84.26 -21.70
CA SER A 23 2.68 83.18 -20.77
C SER A 23 1.66 82.05 -20.77
N ALA A 24 0.37 82.40 -20.74
CA ALA A 24 -0.70 81.42 -20.74
C ALA A 24 -0.82 80.68 -22.08
N ALA A 25 -0.61 81.37 -23.21
CA ALA A 25 -0.57 80.77 -24.53
C ALA A 25 0.59 79.77 -24.66
N ASN A 26 1.78 80.11 -24.16
CA ASN A 26 2.90 79.17 -24.11
C ASN A 26 2.61 77.94 -23.23
N LYS A 27 1.99 78.13 -22.06
CA LYS A 27 1.57 77.02 -21.19
C LYS A 27 0.51 76.14 -21.84
N PHE A 28 -0.44 76.74 -22.57
CA PHE A 28 -1.45 76.04 -23.34
C PHE A 28 -0.82 75.19 -24.45
N LEU A 29 0.15 75.73 -25.18
CA LEU A 29 0.90 74.98 -26.21
C LEU A 29 1.71 73.83 -25.61
N ASN A 30 2.25 74.00 -24.41
CA ASN A 30 2.95 72.97 -23.64
C ASN A 30 2.02 71.98 -22.94
N GLN A 31 0.70 72.04 -23.18
CA GLN A 31 -0.33 71.19 -22.58
C GLN A 31 -0.43 71.31 -21.04
N ASP A 32 0.15 72.36 -20.45
CA ASP A 32 -0.07 72.71 -19.05
C ASP A 32 -1.40 73.48 -18.92
N TRP A 33 -2.51 72.74 -18.95
CA TRP A 33 -3.84 73.33 -18.91
C TRP A 33 -4.12 74.06 -17.59
N GLU A 34 -3.60 73.55 -16.47
CA GLU A 34 -3.84 74.19 -15.17
C GLU A 34 -3.07 75.50 -15.03
N GLY A 35 -1.81 75.53 -15.48
CA GLY A 35 -1.03 76.76 -15.55
C GLY A 35 -1.66 77.77 -16.50
N ALA A 36 -2.08 77.33 -17.69
CA ALA A 36 -2.74 78.19 -18.67
C ALA A 36 -4.07 78.77 -18.14
N ILE A 37 -4.92 77.95 -17.50
CA ILE A 37 -6.19 78.40 -16.91
C ILE A 37 -5.94 79.47 -15.84
N LYS A 38 -4.97 79.25 -14.93
CA LYS A 38 -4.66 80.20 -13.85
C LYS A 38 -4.24 81.57 -14.37
N ASP A 39 -3.40 81.60 -15.41
CA ASP A 39 -2.92 82.85 -15.97
C ASP A 39 -4.01 83.54 -16.81
N LEU A 40 -4.81 82.79 -17.59
CA LEU A 40 -5.95 83.33 -18.34
C LEU A 40 -7.04 83.91 -17.44
N GLU A 41 -7.30 83.30 -16.28
CA GLU A 41 -8.21 83.85 -15.27
C GLU A 41 -7.71 85.18 -14.71
N LYS A 42 -6.39 85.37 -14.58
CA LYS A 42 -5.80 86.65 -14.18
C LYS A 42 -5.93 87.69 -15.29
N VAL A 43 -5.69 87.30 -16.55
CA VAL A 43 -5.88 88.18 -17.71
C VAL A 43 -7.31 88.71 -17.76
N LEU A 44 -8.32 87.84 -17.61
CA LEU A 44 -9.73 88.27 -17.61
C LEU A 44 -10.15 89.09 -16.38
N LYS A 45 -9.40 89.01 -15.27
CA LYS A 45 -9.61 89.92 -14.13
C LYS A 45 -9.12 91.33 -14.43
N LEU A 46 -8.03 91.47 -15.19
CA LEU A 46 -7.46 92.75 -15.61
C LEU A 46 -8.25 93.34 -16.79
N GLU A 47 -8.65 92.48 -17.74
CA GLU A 47 -9.37 92.84 -18.96
C GLU A 47 -10.60 91.93 -19.18
N PRO A 48 -11.74 92.21 -18.52
CA PRO A 48 -12.94 91.37 -18.62
C PRO A 48 -13.53 91.23 -20.04
N GLY A 49 -13.24 92.19 -20.92
CA GLY A 49 -13.70 92.20 -22.32
C GLY A 49 -12.76 91.51 -23.32
N ASN A 50 -11.67 90.88 -22.86
CA ASN A 50 -10.68 90.27 -23.74
C ASN A 50 -11.21 88.94 -24.34
N VAL A 51 -11.80 89.04 -25.53
CA VAL A 51 -12.40 87.91 -26.27
C VAL A 51 -11.38 86.80 -26.56
N HIS A 52 -10.12 87.15 -26.83
CA HIS A 52 -9.07 86.17 -27.10
C HIS A 52 -8.71 85.36 -25.85
N ALA A 53 -8.56 86.02 -24.71
CA ALA A 53 -8.34 85.36 -23.41
C ALA A 53 -9.52 84.48 -23.01
N GLN A 54 -10.75 84.95 -23.22
CA GLN A 54 -11.97 84.18 -22.93
C GLN A 54 -12.07 82.92 -23.81
N ASN A 55 -11.84 83.04 -25.12
CA ASN A 55 -11.87 81.89 -26.03
C ASN A 55 -10.76 80.87 -25.72
N LEU A 56 -9.54 81.34 -25.42
CA LEU A 56 -8.44 80.46 -25.05
C LEU A 56 -8.69 79.77 -23.70
N LEU A 57 -9.33 80.46 -22.75
CA LEU A 57 -9.71 79.90 -21.44
C LEU A 57 -10.77 78.81 -21.59
N VAL A 58 -11.80 79.03 -22.41
CA VAL A 58 -12.82 78.01 -22.73
C VAL A 58 -12.16 76.76 -23.33
N ARG A 59 -11.25 76.93 -24.29
CA ARG A 59 -10.48 75.81 -24.87
C ARG A 59 -9.63 75.11 -23.82
N ALA A 60 -8.96 75.85 -22.93
CA ALA A 60 -8.13 75.28 -21.87
C ALA A 60 -8.97 74.45 -20.89
N TYR A 61 -10.16 74.93 -20.53
CA TYR A 61 -11.11 74.18 -19.70
C TYR A 61 -11.62 72.91 -20.39
N VAL A 62 -11.96 72.97 -21.68
CA VAL A 62 -12.37 71.79 -22.45
C VAL A 62 -11.26 70.76 -22.53
N ARG A 63 -10.02 71.16 -22.84
CA ARG A 63 -8.86 70.26 -22.91
C ARG A 63 -8.54 69.61 -21.57
N SER A 64 -8.52 70.41 -20.49
CA SER A 64 -8.35 69.91 -19.12
C SER A 64 -9.43 68.91 -18.73
N ALA A 65 -10.69 69.17 -19.07
CA ALA A 65 -11.79 68.25 -18.78
C ALA A 65 -11.69 66.92 -19.53
N LEU A 66 -11.30 66.95 -20.80
CA LEU A 66 -11.08 65.74 -21.60
C LEU A 66 -9.92 64.91 -21.07
N GLU A 67 -8.86 65.54 -20.56
CA GLU A 67 -7.77 64.85 -19.89
C GLU A 67 -8.21 64.20 -18.57
N LEU A 68 -8.96 64.93 -17.73
CA LEU A 68 -9.53 64.39 -16.49
C LEU A 68 -10.49 63.21 -16.76
N LYS A 69 -11.28 63.29 -17.84
CA LYS A 69 -12.09 62.17 -18.34
C LYS A 69 -11.22 60.97 -18.71
N ALA A 70 -10.09 61.18 -19.39
CA ALA A 70 -9.14 60.11 -19.73
C ALA A 70 -8.51 59.48 -18.49
N LYS A 71 -8.24 60.28 -17.44
CA LYS A 71 -7.80 59.81 -16.12
C LYS A 71 -8.92 59.13 -15.31
N GLY A 72 -10.16 59.13 -15.79
CA GLY A 72 -11.32 58.53 -15.13
C GLY A 72 -11.91 59.36 -13.98
N GLU A 73 -11.46 60.61 -13.83
CA GLU A 73 -11.90 61.59 -12.83
C GLU A 73 -13.11 62.38 -13.36
N TYR A 74 -14.20 61.66 -13.61
CA TYR A 74 -15.36 62.20 -14.32
C TYR A 74 -16.06 63.36 -13.59
N GLU A 75 -16.05 63.40 -12.25
CA GLU A 75 -16.64 64.50 -11.48
C GLU A 75 -15.87 65.81 -11.65
N LYS A 76 -14.53 65.75 -11.57
CA LYS A 76 -13.67 66.91 -11.83
C LYS A 76 -13.74 67.37 -13.27
N ALA A 77 -13.83 66.43 -14.23
CA ALA A 77 -14.03 66.73 -15.63
C ALA A 77 -15.34 67.50 -15.89
N LEU A 78 -16.42 67.10 -15.21
CA LEU A 78 -17.73 67.75 -15.34
C LEU A 78 -17.73 69.16 -14.73
N LEU A 79 -17.01 69.36 -13.63
CA LEU A 79 -16.79 70.68 -13.03
C LEU A 79 -16.04 71.62 -13.98
N ARG A 80 -14.98 71.14 -14.64
CA ARG A 80 -14.20 71.93 -15.62
C ARG A 80 -15.04 72.31 -16.85
N ILE A 81 -15.85 71.39 -17.37
CA ILE A 81 -16.80 71.71 -18.45
C ILE A 81 -17.87 72.69 -18.02
N LYS A 82 -18.39 72.60 -16.78
CA LYS A 82 -19.38 73.55 -16.27
C LYS A 82 -18.83 74.99 -16.28
N LYS A 83 -17.58 75.18 -15.86
CA LYS A 83 -16.90 76.48 -15.95
C LYS A 83 -16.74 76.97 -17.40
N ALA A 84 -16.46 76.06 -18.35
CA ALA A 84 -16.39 76.41 -19.77
C ALA A 84 -17.76 76.83 -20.33
N GLU A 85 -18.84 76.17 -19.89
CA GLU A 85 -20.22 76.46 -20.27
C GLU A 85 -20.70 77.80 -19.71
N GLU A 86 -20.33 78.14 -18.47
CA GLU A 86 -20.60 79.46 -17.86
C GLU A 86 -19.96 80.61 -18.65
N LEU A 87 -18.79 80.39 -19.25
CA LEU A 87 -18.06 81.38 -20.04
C LEU A 87 -18.53 81.49 -21.50
N SER A 88 -19.01 80.40 -22.10
CA SER A 88 -19.50 80.36 -23.49
C SER A 88 -20.54 79.24 -23.69
N PRO A 89 -21.83 79.50 -23.40
CA PRO A 89 -22.88 78.47 -23.44
C PRO A 89 -23.16 77.89 -24.83
N GLU A 90 -22.98 78.70 -25.89
CA GLU A 90 -23.28 78.33 -27.27
C GLU A 90 -22.10 77.68 -28.00
N ASN A 91 -20.97 77.46 -27.32
CA ASN A 91 -19.78 76.89 -27.93
C ASN A 91 -19.98 75.38 -28.23
N SER A 92 -19.84 75.01 -29.51
CA SER A 92 -20.01 73.64 -29.98
C SER A 92 -18.99 72.64 -29.37
N GLU A 93 -17.77 73.08 -29.08
CA GLU A 93 -16.75 72.26 -28.42
C GLU A 93 -17.14 71.93 -26.97
N VAL A 94 -17.73 72.89 -26.24
CA VAL A 94 -18.18 72.69 -24.86
C VAL A 94 -19.36 71.72 -24.80
N ILE A 95 -20.35 71.91 -25.68
CA ILE A 95 -21.55 71.05 -25.75
C ILE A 95 -21.16 69.61 -26.09
N SER A 96 -20.27 69.42 -27.07
CA SER A 96 -19.80 68.09 -27.46
C SER A 96 -19.00 67.41 -26.35
N ALA A 97 -18.06 68.11 -25.71
CA ALA A 97 -17.29 67.57 -24.59
C ALA A 97 -18.18 67.21 -23.38
N LYS A 98 -19.18 68.05 -23.05
CA LYS A 98 -20.17 67.76 -22.00
C LYS A 98 -20.93 66.47 -22.28
N LYS A 99 -21.46 66.32 -23.50
CA LYS A 99 -22.20 65.13 -23.93
C LYS A 99 -21.35 63.88 -23.86
N GLU A 100 -20.07 63.96 -24.25
CA GLU A 100 -19.15 62.84 -24.16
C GLU A 100 -18.87 62.40 -22.71
N ILE A 101 -18.60 63.35 -21.81
CA ILE A 101 -18.31 63.06 -20.40
C ILE A 101 -19.54 62.45 -19.73
N GLN A 102 -20.73 62.99 -19.99
CA GLN A 102 -21.99 62.44 -19.47
C GLN A 102 -22.24 61.01 -19.95
N LYS A 103 -22.04 60.74 -21.25
CA LYS A 103 -22.13 59.37 -21.80
C LYS A 103 -21.13 58.42 -21.15
N ALA A 104 -19.91 58.88 -20.88
CA ALA A 104 -18.89 58.07 -20.21
C ALA A 104 -19.28 57.72 -18.77
N ILE A 105 -19.85 58.68 -18.02
CA ILE A 105 -20.39 58.46 -16.66
C ILE A 105 -21.52 57.43 -16.69
N GLU A 106 -22.47 57.58 -17.60
CA GLU A 106 -23.62 56.67 -17.72
C GLU A 106 -23.17 55.24 -18.03
N ARG A 107 -22.23 55.08 -18.98
CA ARG A 107 -21.61 53.78 -19.28
C ARG A 107 -20.93 53.16 -18.06
N ARG A 108 -20.22 53.96 -17.26
CA ARG A 108 -19.57 53.50 -16.03
C ARG A 108 -20.59 53.07 -14.98
N LYS A 109 -21.66 53.86 -14.76
CA LYS A 109 -22.76 53.51 -13.85
C LYS A 109 -23.43 52.20 -14.24
N LYS A 110 -23.71 51.99 -15.54
CA LYS A 110 -24.27 50.74 -16.05
C LYS A 110 -23.33 49.55 -15.78
N LYS A 111 -22.03 49.69 -16.06
CA LYS A 111 -21.04 48.64 -15.78
C LYS A 111 -20.96 48.29 -14.29
N ILE A 112 -20.99 49.28 -13.40
CA ILE A 112 -21.00 49.06 -11.94
C ILE A 112 -22.25 48.27 -11.52
N LYS A 113 -23.43 48.69 -11.98
CA LYS A 113 -24.69 48.00 -11.68
C LYS A 113 -24.71 46.55 -12.18
N GLU A 114 -24.18 46.31 -13.38
CA GLU A 114 -24.04 44.95 -13.92
C GLU A 114 -23.04 44.11 -13.11
N ALA A 115 -21.91 44.70 -12.69
CA ALA A 115 -20.92 44.03 -11.85
C ALA A 115 -21.49 43.66 -10.47
N GLU A 116 -22.26 44.55 -9.84
CA GLU A 116 -22.96 44.28 -8.59
C GLU A 116 -23.98 43.14 -8.73
N LYS A 117 -24.77 43.13 -9.81
CA LYS A 117 -25.71 42.03 -10.09
C LYS A 117 -24.99 40.70 -10.26
N ARG A 118 -23.85 40.69 -10.98
CA ARG A 118 -23.01 39.49 -11.15
C ARG A 118 -22.44 38.99 -9.81
N ARG A 119 -21.96 39.90 -8.96
CA ARG A 119 -21.47 39.56 -7.61
C ARG A 119 -22.55 38.93 -6.74
N LYS A 120 -23.75 39.52 -6.69
CA LYS A 120 -24.89 38.94 -5.95
C LYS A 120 -25.26 37.55 -6.44
N LEU A 121 -25.30 37.34 -7.75
CA LEU A 121 -25.59 36.02 -8.33
C LEU A 121 -24.49 35.00 -7.99
N GLU A 122 -23.23 35.41 -8.02
CA GLU A 122 -22.10 34.55 -7.66
C GLU A 122 -22.12 34.17 -6.18
N GLU A 123 -22.43 35.12 -5.30
CA GLU A 123 -22.61 34.87 -3.86
C GLU A 123 -23.76 33.90 -3.59
N GLU A 124 -24.90 34.07 -4.27
CA GLU A 124 -26.03 33.15 -4.16
C GLU A 124 -25.66 31.75 -4.66
N ARG A 125 -24.92 31.66 -5.78
CA ARG A 125 -24.41 30.37 -6.30
C ARG A 125 -23.48 29.69 -5.30
N LYS A 126 -22.54 30.43 -4.72
CA LYS A 126 -21.62 29.92 -3.68
C LYS A 126 -22.38 29.42 -2.45
N ARG A 127 -23.38 30.17 -1.98
CA ARG A 127 -24.25 29.73 -0.86
C ARG A 127 -24.97 28.42 -1.18
N LYS A 128 -25.57 28.29 -2.36
CA LYS A 128 -26.25 27.05 -2.79
C LYS A 128 -25.27 25.87 -2.90
N GLU A 129 -24.07 26.10 -3.44
CA GLU A 129 -23.02 25.09 -3.52
C GLU A 129 -22.54 24.65 -2.12
N GLU A 130 -22.36 25.60 -1.19
CA GLU A 130 -21.99 25.31 0.21
C GLU A 130 -23.09 24.55 0.95
N GLU A 131 -24.35 24.94 0.80
CA GLU A 131 -25.50 24.23 1.37
C GLU A 131 -25.60 22.79 0.83
N ALA A 132 -25.41 22.59 -0.48
CA ALA A 132 -25.39 21.26 -1.08
C ALA A 132 -24.23 20.41 -0.52
N ARG A 133 -23.03 20.99 -0.38
CA ARG A 133 -21.87 20.32 0.23
C ARG A 133 -22.15 19.94 1.69
N ARG A 134 -22.78 20.82 2.47
CA ARG A 134 -23.16 20.54 3.87
C ARG A 134 -24.14 19.39 3.95
N ARG A 135 -25.18 19.37 3.10
CA ARG A 135 -26.14 18.25 3.05
C ARG A 135 -25.46 16.91 2.75
N ILE A 136 -24.58 16.88 1.75
CA ILE A 136 -23.81 15.67 1.41
C ILE A 136 -22.94 15.22 2.60
N LEU A 137 -22.25 16.15 3.26
CA LEU A 137 -21.44 15.84 4.44
C LEU A 137 -22.27 15.33 5.62
N GLU A 138 -23.46 15.90 5.84
CA GLU A 138 -24.39 15.43 6.88
C GLU A 138 -24.92 14.04 6.58
N GLU A 139 -25.31 13.75 5.33
CA GLU A 139 -25.72 12.41 4.90
C GLU A 139 -24.59 11.39 5.06
N GLN A 140 -23.36 11.75 4.66
CA GLN A 140 -22.18 10.91 4.88
C GLN A 140 -21.92 10.66 6.36
N ARG A 141 -22.03 11.68 7.22
CA ARG A 141 -21.88 11.53 8.67
C ARG A 141 -22.93 10.57 9.25
N ARG A 142 -24.20 10.74 8.88
CA ARG A 142 -25.29 9.84 9.31
C ARG A 142 -25.05 8.40 8.85
N TRP A 143 -24.58 8.22 7.61
CA TRP A 143 -24.25 6.90 7.08
C TRP A 143 -23.09 6.24 7.83
N ILE A 144 -22.01 6.98 8.10
CA ILE A 144 -20.87 6.50 8.89
C ILE A 144 -21.32 6.13 10.31
N GLU A 145 -22.14 6.96 10.95
CA GLU A 145 -22.64 6.70 12.29
C GLU A 145 -23.53 5.45 12.33
N LYS A 146 -24.39 5.26 11.32
CA LYS A 146 -25.18 4.04 11.16
C LYS A 146 -24.30 2.80 11.03
N LEU A 147 -23.30 2.83 10.15
CA LEU A 147 -22.35 1.72 9.99
C LEU A 147 -21.58 1.42 11.26
N ARG A 148 -21.21 2.45 12.03
CA ARG A 148 -20.55 2.30 13.32
C ARG A 148 -21.45 1.56 14.31
N ARG A 149 -22.72 1.95 14.41
CA ARG A 149 -23.69 1.26 15.29
C ARG A 149 -23.89 -0.20 14.88
N GLU A 150 -24.09 -0.48 13.59
CA GLU A 150 -24.22 -1.85 13.06
C GLU A 150 -22.95 -2.69 13.31
N ARG A 151 -21.78 -2.06 13.30
CA ARG A 151 -20.52 -2.74 13.62
C ARG A 151 -20.42 -3.03 15.12
N GLU A 152 -20.74 -2.07 15.98
CA GLU A 152 -20.73 -2.24 17.44
C GLU A 152 -21.74 -3.32 17.88
N GLU A 153 -22.92 -3.40 17.26
CA GLU A 153 -23.90 -4.47 17.48
C GLU A 153 -23.35 -5.84 17.08
N ARG A 154 -22.78 -5.96 15.88
CA ARG A 154 -22.14 -7.21 15.42
C ARG A 154 -20.98 -7.64 16.30
N GLU A 155 -20.15 -6.71 16.76
CA GLU A 155 -19.04 -7.01 17.67
C GLU A 155 -19.55 -7.53 19.02
N LYS A 156 -20.65 -6.96 19.56
CA LYS A 156 -21.31 -7.47 20.77
C LYS A 156 -21.88 -8.89 20.58
N GLU A 157 -22.57 -9.13 19.46
CA GLU A 157 -23.11 -10.46 19.14
C GLU A 157 -22.01 -11.52 19.01
N LEU A 158 -20.91 -11.17 18.31
CA LEU A 158 -19.76 -12.05 18.16
C LEU A 158 -19.08 -12.32 19.51
N ALA A 159 -18.90 -11.29 20.35
CA ALA A 159 -18.35 -11.47 21.69
C ALA A 159 -19.21 -12.41 22.54
N ALA A 160 -20.54 -12.24 22.53
CA ALA A 160 -21.46 -13.14 23.22
C ALA A 160 -21.44 -14.56 22.66
N ARG A 161 -21.24 -14.73 21.35
CA ARG A 161 -21.08 -16.06 20.73
C ARG A 161 -19.77 -16.73 21.12
N ILE A 162 -18.66 -15.99 21.14
CA ILE A 162 -17.37 -16.49 21.60
C ILE A 162 -17.45 -16.91 23.07
N GLU A 163 -18.12 -16.13 23.92
CA GLU A 163 -18.29 -16.47 25.34
C GLU A 163 -19.08 -17.78 25.52
N ARG A 164 -20.14 -17.99 24.72
CA ARG A 164 -20.88 -19.26 24.71
C ARG A 164 -20.01 -20.45 24.30
N ILE A 165 -19.27 -20.31 23.19
CA ILE A 165 -18.36 -21.37 22.72
C ILE A 165 -17.28 -21.68 23.76
N LYS A 166 -16.74 -20.67 24.43
CA LYS A 166 -15.76 -20.89 25.51
C LYS A 166 -16.34 -21.71 26.66
N LYS A 167 -17.58 -21.42 27.08
CA LYS A 167 -18.27 -22.20 28.11
C LYS A 167 -18.51 -23.64 27.66
N GLU A 168 -18.91 -23.85 26.40
CA GLU A 168 -19.08 -25.20 25.82
C GLU A 168 -17.75 -25.96 25.77
N GLU A 169 -16.65 -25.31 25.38
CA GLU A 169 -15.32 -25.92 25.40
C GLU A 169 -14.87 -26.30 26.82
N GLU A 170 -15.13 -25.46 27.81
CA GLU A 170 -14.80 -25.76 29.21
C GLU A 170 -15.55 -27.00 29.71
N ILE A 171 -16.86 -27.09 29.47
CA ILE A 171 -17.67 -28.26 29.80
C ILE A 171 -17.12 -29.52 29.11
N LEU A 172 -16.85 -29.43 27.80
CA LEU A 172 -16.33 -30.57 27.03
C LEU A 172 -14.94 -31.02 27.55
N ARG A 173 -14.09 -30.09 27.99
CA ARG A 173 -12.78 -30.40 28.58
C ARG A 173 -12.93 -31.13 29.91
N GLU A 174 -13.89 -30.73 30.75
CA GLU A 174 -14.19 -31.42 32.00
C GLU A 174 -14.70 -32.84 31.75
N GLU A 175 -15.61 -33.03 30.81
CA GLU A 175 -16.11 -34.36 30.41
C GLU A 175 -14.97 -35.26 29.88
N LEU A 176 -14.10 -34.72 29.02
CA LEU A 176 -12.92 -35.44 28.52
C LEU A 176 -11.93 -35.81 29.62
N LEU A 177 -11.75 -34.96 30.63
CA LEU A 177 -10.91 -35.26 31.79
C LEU A 177 -11.46 -36.43 32.59
N ILE A 178 -12.77 -36.45 32.83
CA ILE A 178 -13.46 -37.55 33.52
C ILE A 178 -13.31 -38.84 32.72
N ALA A 179 -13.63 -38.82 31.42
CA ALA A 179 -13.53 -39.98 30.53
C ALA A 179 -12.09 -40.54 30.46
N ARG A 180 -11.07 -39.67 30.38
CA ARG A 180 -9.67 -40.10 30.42
C ARG A 180 -9.29 -40.76 31.74
N LYS A 181 -9.81 -40.25 32.86
CA LYS A 181 -9.56 -40.83 34.19
C LYS A 181 -10.18 -42.22 34.29
N GLU A 182 -11.42 -42.38 33.83
CA GLU A 182 -12.08 -43.69 33.77
C GLU A 182 -11.33 -44.67 32.89
N LEU A 183 -10.99 -44.27 31.66
CA LEU A 183 -10.22 -45.11 30.72
C LEU A 183 -8.88 -45.55 31.32
N ARG A 184 -8.18 -44.65 32.03
CA ARG A 184 -6.92 -44.99 32.71
C ARG A 184 -7.15 -46.00 33.83
N THR A 185 -8.20 -45.86 34.63
CA THR A 185 -8.51 -46.82 35.70
C THR A 185 -8.90 -48.19 35.17
N VAL A 186 -9.71 -48.23 34.10
CA VAL A 186 -10.10 -49.47 33.41
C VAL A 186 -8.87 -50.13 32.78
N GLY A 187 -8.05 -49.36 32.05
CA GLY A 187 -6.81 -49.84 31.44
C GLY A 187 -5.82 -50.41 32.47
N LEU A 188 -5.66 -49.75 33.62
CA LEU A 188 -4.78 -50.23 34.70
C LEU A 188 -5.31 -51.55 35.30
N ARG A 189 -6.63 -51.68 35.50
CA ARG A 189 -7.24 -52.94 35.98
C ARG A 189 -7.01 -54.08 35.01
N TRP A 190 -7.20 -53.85 33.71
CA TRP A 190 -6.93 -54.86 32.68
C TRP A 190 -5.45 -55.21 32.56
N LEU A 191 -4.54 -54.24 32.72
CA LEU A 191 -3.10 -54.47 32.74
C LEU A 191 -2.70 -55.37 33.91
N ILE A 192 -3.26 -55.15 35.11
CA ILE A 192 -3.01 -56.02 36.28
C ILE A 192 -3.48 -57.45 36.00
N VAL A 193 -4.69 -57.62 35.47
CA VAL A 193 -5.22 -58.95 35.09
C VAL A 193 -4.31 -59.62 34.07
N TYR A 194 -3.91 -58.89 33.02
CA TYR A 194 -3.02 -59.40 31.98
C TYR A 194 -1.67 -59.85 32.54
N VAL A 195 -1.03 -59.05 33.39
CA VAL A 195 0.24 -59.40 34.04
C VAL A 195 0.09 -60.66 34.91
N ILE A 196 -1.00 -60.77 35.69
CA ILE A 196 -1.28 -61.97 36.49
C ILE A 196 -1.44 -63.21 35.59
N THR A 197 -2.16 -63.09 34.47
CA THR A 197 -2.32 -64.22 33.54
C THR A 197 -1.00 -64.67 32.91
N ILE A 198 -0.13 -63.73 32.52
CA ILE A 198 1.20 -64.04 31.99
C ILE A 198 2.05 -64.73 33.06
N ILE A 199 2.08 -64.22 34.29
CA ILE A 199 2.84 -64.84 35.39
C ILE A 199 2.33 -66.27 35.63
N GLY A 200 1.01 -66.48 35.63
CA GLY A 200 0.40 -67.80 35.73
C GLY A 200 0.82 -68.74 34.59
N MET A 201 0.81 -68.25 33.34
CA MET A 201 1.29 -69.02 32.18
C MET A 201 2.77 -69.37 32.30
N ILE A 202 3.63 -68.44 32.74
CA ILE A 202 5.06 -68.67 32.93
C ILE A 202 5.30 -69.72 34.03
N ILE A 203 4.58 -69.65 35.16
CA ILE A 203 4.67 -70.64 36.24
C ILE A 203 4.17 -72.02 35.77
N GLY A 204 3.09 -72.05 34.99
CA GLY A 204 2.57 -73.29 34.39
C GLY A 204 3.59 -73.90 33.43
N PHE A 205 4.14 -73.08 32.54
CA PHE A 205 5.14 -73.49 31.55
C PHE A 205 6.43 -73.98 32.23
N SER A 206 6.90 -73.31 33.29
CA SER A 206 8.09 -73.74 34.03
C SER A 206 7.89 -75.08 34.75
N LYS A 207 6.69 -75.34 35.31
CA LYS A 207 6.32 -76.65 35.89
C LYS A 207 6.21 -77.76 34.84
N VAL A 208 5.68 -77.46 33.65
CA VAL A 208 5.58 -78.44 32.56
C VAL A 208 6.96 -78.74 31.98
N SER A 209 7.77 -77.70 31.76
CA SER A 209 9.15 -77.81 31.30
C SER A 209 9.99 -78.62 32.28
N SER A 210 9.92 -78.35 33.59
CA SER A 210 10.66 -79.15 34.58
C SER A 210 10.22 -80.61 34.62
N LYS A 211 8.92 -80.91 34.51
CA LYS A 211 8.42 -82.29 34.37
C LYS A 211 8.87 -82.98 33.08
N MET A 212 9.02 -82.22 31.99
CA MET A 212 9.46 -82.74 30.70
C MET A 212 10.98 -82.98 30.72
N VAL A 213 11.75 -82.05 31.25
CA VAL A 213 13.21 -82.15 31.43
C VAL A 213 13.57 -83.31 32.37
N ASN A 214 12.85 -83.50 33.48
CA ASN A 214 13.10 -84.63 34.38
C ASN A 214 12.81 -85.97 33.69
N ARG A 215 11.70 -86.11 32.96
CA ARG A 215 11.40 -87.32 32.18
C ARG A 215 12.40 -87.56 31.06
N PHE A 216 12.84 -86.50 30.39
CA PHE A 216 13.85 -86.58 29.35
C PHE A 216 15.21 -86.98 29.93
N SER A 217 15.59 -86.41 31.08
CA SER A 217 16.81 -86.79 31.81
C SER A 217 16.77 -88.24 32.27
N GLU A 218 15.64 -88.75 32.76
CA GLU A 218 15.50 -90.16 33.14
C GLU A 218 15.63 -91.10 31.94
N ASN A 219 15.03 -90.75 30.80
CA ASN A 219 15.16 -91.55 29.58
C ASN A 219 16.58 -91.47 28.99
N ILE A 220 17.22 -90.31 29.01
CA ILE A 220 18.62 -90.14 28.59
C ILE A 220 19.56 -90.92 29.50
N SER A 221 19.39 -90.87 30.83
CA SER A 221 20.20 -91.66 31.76
C SER A 221 20.02 -93.16 31.55
N ARG A 222 18.82 -93.61 31.18
CA ARG A 222 18.55 -95.02 30.85
C ARG A 222 19.25 -95.44 29.56
N ILE A 223 19.11 -94.65 28.49
CA ILE A 223 19.77 -94.91 27.19
C ILE A 223 21.30 -94.82 27.32
N VAL A 224 21.81 -93.83 28.05
CA VAL A 224 23.26 -93.68 28.30
C VAL A 224 23.78 -94.82 29.19
N GLY A 225 22.98 -95.34 30.12
CA GLY A 225 23.29 -96.54 30.90
C GLY A 225 23.35 -97.80 30.03
N GLU A 226 22.31 -98.06 29.24
CA GLU A 226 22.22 -99.20 28.31
C GLU A 226 23.34 -99.18 27.27
N THR A 227 23.60 -98.01 26.66
CA THR A 227 24.71 -97.85 25.72
C THR A 227 26.08 -97.96 26.38
N LYS A 228 26.24 -97.59 27.66
CA LYS A 228 27.50 -97.82 28.41
C LYS A 228 27.74 -99.30 28.68
N GLU A 229 26.69 -100.06 28.98
CA GLU A 229 26.77 -101.50 29.22
C GLU A 229 27.05 -102.25 27.91
N GLU A 230 26.35 -101.92 26.81
CA GLU A 230 26.61 -102.46 25.47
C GLU A 230 28.02 -102.08 24.95
N PHE A 231 28.48 -100.83 25.18
CA PHE A 231 29.85 -100.42 24.85
C PHE A 231 30.90 -101.08 25.74
N SER A 232 30.61 -101.32 27.02
CA SER A 232 31.49 -102.04 27.96
C SER A 232 31.69 -103.49 27.51
N GLU A 233 30.61 -104.17 27.08
CA GLU A 233 30.69 -105.48 26.44
C GLU A 233 31.52 -105.44 25.15
N LEU A 234 31.31 -104.45 24.28
CA LEU A 234 32.09 -104.28 23.05
C LEU A 234 33.58 -104.02 23.34
N ILE A 235 33.93 -103.22 24.35
CA ILE A 235 35.31 -102.91 24.76
C ILE A 235 36.02 -104.15 25.32
N SER A 236 35.29 -105.07 25.95
CA SER A 236 35.87 -106.35 26.38
C SER A 236 36.23 -107.25 25.18
N SER A 237 35.56 -107.07 24.04
CA SER A 237 35.76 -107.85 22.81
C SER A 237 36.79 -107.24 21.82
N VAL A 238 37.11 -105.95 21.93
CA VAL A 238 38.04 -105.23 21.03
C VAL A 238 39.24 -104.68 21.81
N LYS A 239 39.92 -105.55 22.56
CA LYS A 239 41.14 -105.20 23.27
C LYS A 239 42.38 -105.67 22.48
N LYS A 240 42.56 -105.10 21.29
CA LYS A 240 43.79 -105.14 20.48
C LYS A 240 43.62 -104.19 19.31
N GLU A 241 44.14 -102.98 19.47
CA GLU A 241 44.79 -102.11 18.47
C GLU A 241 44.69 -100.63 18.93
N GLU A 242 45.84 -99.98 19.12
CA GLU A 242 45.98 -98.61 19.62
C GLU A 242 45.39 -97.45 18.76
N PRO A 243 45.04 -97.56 17.45
CA PRO A 243 44.58 -96.40 16.68
C PRO A 243 43.17 -95.91 17.08
N VAL A 244 42.31 -96.79 17.61
CA VAL A 244 40.89 -96.50 17.84
C VAL A 244 40.67 -95.54 19.02
N LYS A 245 41.63 -95.43 19.94
CA LYS A 245 41.50 -94.61 21.16
C LYS A 245 41.55 -93.10 20.88
N LYS A 246 42.30 -92.68 19.87
CA LYS A 246 42.56 -91.26 19.57
C LYS A 246 41.40 -90.62 18.80
N ASP A 247 40.83 -91.35 17.85
CA ASP A 247 39.64 -90.91 17.10
C ASP A 247 38.42 -90.83 18.03
N PHE A 248 38.36 -91.70 19.05
CA PHE A 248 37.29 -91.70 20.05
C PHE A 248 37.32 -90.49 20.99
N GLU A 249 38.51 -90.11 21.50
CA GLU A 249 38.68 -88.89 22.32
C GLU A 249 38.34 -87.62 21.52
N MET A 250 38.64 -87.61 20.22
CA MET A 250 38.31 -86.50 19.32
C MET A 250 36.80 -86.34 19.09
N ILE A 251 36.07 -87.45 18.88
CA ILE A 251 34.61 -87.44 18.70
C ILE A 251 33.90 -87.03 20.01
N GLN A 252 34.38 -87.49 21.17
CA GLN A 252 33.83 -87.04 22.47
C GLN A 252 34.01 -85.54 22.69
N GLY A 253 35.19 -84.98 22.36
CA GLY A 253 35.44 -83.54 22.49
C GLY A 253 34.55 -82.70 21.57
N GLN A 254 34.32 -83.14 20.34
CA GLN A 254 33.42 -82.46 19.39
C GLN A 254 31.97 -82.49 19.85
N LEU A 255 31.52 -83.59 20.44
CA LEU A 255 30.15 -83.73 20.94
C LEU A 255 29.91 -82.84 22.17
N GLU A 256 30.91 -82.69 23.06
CA GLU A 256 30.84 -81.78 24.21
C GLU A 256 30.84 -80.30 23.79
N GLU A 257 31.58 -79.94 22.74
CA GLU A 257 31.63 -78.58 22.20
C GLU A 257 30.29 -78.16 21.58
N VAL A 258 29.67 -79.04 20.77
CA VAL A 258 28.33 -78.82 20.19
C VAL A 258 27.26 -78.70 21.29
N LEU A 259 27.33 -79.52 22.34
CA LEU A 259 26.42 -79.42 23.49
C LEU A 259 26.60 -78.12 24.30
N ARG A 260 27.78 -77.50 24.24
CA ARG A 260 28.09 -76.23 24.92
C ARG A 260 27.62 -75.01 24.13
N GLU A 261 27.71 -75.06 22.80
CA GLU A 261 27.18 -74.00 21.93
C GLU A 261 25.66 -73.91 21.96
N VAL A 262 24.96 -75.05 21.98
CA VAL A 262 23.49 -75.10 22.05
C VAL A 262 22.96 -74.56 23.39
N LYS A 263 23.75 -74.63 24.47
CA LYS A 263 23.37 -74.12 25.81
C LYS A 263 23.56 -72.60 25.99
N THR A 264 24.34 -71.92 25.15
CA THR A 264 24.86 -70.57 25.46
C THR A 264 24.40 -69.44 24.53
N LYS A 265 23.72 -69.72 23.40
CA LYS A 265 23.23 -68.67 22.48
C LYS A 265 21.70 -68.62 22.44
N PRO A 266 21.04 -67.52 22.87
CA PRO A 266 19.62 -67.32 22.64
C PRO A 266 19.38 -66.98 21.15
N VAL A 267 18.50 -67.73 20.49
CA VAL A 267 18.13 -67.50 19.08
C VAL A 267 17.11 -66.36 19.01
N ILE A 268 17.53 -65.20 18.52
CA ILE A 268 16.67 -64.02 18.30
C ILE A 268 15.96 -64.17 16.93
N PRO A 269 14.61 -64.11 16.84
CA PRO A 269 13.90 -64.27 15.58
C PRO A 269 14.10 -63.10 14.60
N PRO A 270 14.10 -63.33 13.27
CA PRO A 270 14.39 -62.30 12.25
C PRO A 270 13.42 -61.10 12.24
N GLN A 271 12.26 -61.21 12.89
CA GLN A 271 11.25 -60.16 12.98
C GLN A 271 11.65 -59.03 13.95
N GLU A 272 12.47 -59.33 14.96
CA GLU A 272 12.95 -58.33 15.93
C GLU A 272 14.09 -57.47 15.36
N GLU A 273 14.89 -58.01 14.45
CA GLU A 273 15.96 -57.29 13.74
C GLU A 273 15.40 -56.24 12.76
N ALA A 274 14.25 -56.53 12.14
CA ALA A 274 13.53 -55.59 11.28
C ALA A 274 12.92 -54.43 12.07
N LEU A 275 12.42 -54.70 13.29
CA LEU A 275 11.83 -53.70 14.17
C LEU A 275 12.90 -52.74 14.73
N MET A 276 14.09 -53.25 15.04
CA MET A 276 15.24 -52.45 15.48
C MET A 276 15.71 -51.48 14.38
N LYS A 277 15.80 -51.93 13.13
CA LYS A 277 16.14 -51.03 12.00
C LYS A 277 15.12 -49.90 11.79
N GLN A 278 13.84 -50.17 12.02
CA GLN A 278 12.80 -49.12 11.95
C GLN A 278 12.92 -48.13 13.12
N MET A 279 13.27 -48.61 14.32
CA MET A 279 13.50 -47.78 15.51
C MET A 279 14.69 -46.83 15.32
N ASP A 280 15.80 -47.32 14.74
CA ASP A 280 17.01 -46.53 14.50
C ASP A 280 16.79 -45.41 13.47
N SER A 281 16.00 -45.68 12.43
CA SER A 281 15.67 -44.68 11.41
C SER A 281 14.78 -43.55 11.97
N LEU A 282 13.87 -43.87 12.90
CA LEU A 282 13.06 -42.88 13.61
C LEU A 282 13.89 -42.00 14.55
N LEU A 283 14.87 -42.59 15.25
CA LEU A 283 15.80 -41.86 16.10
C LEU A 283 16.68 -40.88 15.31
N GLU A 284 17.08 -41.25 14.08
CA GLU A 284 17.85 -40.37 13.20
C GLU A 284 17.06 -39.13 12.74
N ILE A 285 15.76 -39.30 12.45
CA ILE A 285 14.85 -38.20 12.06
C ILE A 285 14.63 -37.26 13.25
N MET A 286 14.40 -37.80 14.45
CA MET A 286 14.23 -37.00 15.66
C MET A 286 15.48 -36.16 15.97
N ASN A 287 16.67 -36.73 15.80
CA ASN A 287 17.93 -36.02 16.05
C ASN A 287 18.21 -34.90 15.01
N LYS A 288 17.72 -35.04 13.77
CA LYS A 288 17.75 -33.97 12.75
C LYS A 288 16.79 -32.82 13.06
N MET A 289 15.65 -33.09 13.70
CA MET A 289 14.68 -32.06 14.09
C MET A 289 15.06 -31.31 15.37
N GLN A 290 15.89 -31.89 16.24
CA GLN A 290 16.33 -31.27 17.50
C GLN A 290 17.56 -30.37 17.38
N LYS A 291 18.28 -30.36 16.25
CA LYS A 291 19.43 -29.44 16.09
C LYS A 291 18.94 -28.00 15.91
N PRO A 292 19.27 -27.08 16.84
CA PRO A 292 18.91 -25.67 16.68
C PRO A 292 19.68 -25.13 15.47
N LYS A 293 18.98 -24.65 14.44
CA LYS A 293 19.62 -23.90 13.36
C LYS A 293 20.15 -22.59 13.96
N GLU A 294 21.46 -22.38 13.83
CA GLU A 294 22.12 -21.12 14.14
C GLU A 294 21.31 -19.95 13.58
N THR A 295 20.95 -19.02 14.45
CA THR A 295 20.30 -17.77 14.07
C THR A 295 21.32 -16.90 13.34
N VAL A 296 21.32 -16.94 12.01
CA VAL A 296 22.03 -15.96 11.20
C VAL A 296 21.32 -14.61 11.36
N LYS A 297 21.96 -13.66 12.02
CA LYS A 297 21.53 -12.25 12.01
C LYS A 297 21.60 -11.75 10.57
N TYR A 298 20.47 -11.71 9.88
CA TYR A 298 20.34 -10.93 8.66
C TYR A 298 20.35 -9.45 9.06
N VAL A 299 21.43 -8.75 8.69
CA VAL A 299 21.40 -7.29 8.62
C VAL A 299 20.39 -6.96 7.53
N ILE A 300 19.24 -6.41 7.95
CA ILE A 300 18.25 -5.87 7.03
C ILE A 300 18.94 -4.69 6.35
N GLU A 301 19.34 -4.86 5.09
CA GLU A 301 19.65 -3.72 4.23
C GLU A 301 18.44 -2.79 4.28
N LYS A 302 18.68 -1.51 4.63
CA LYS A 302 17.63 -0.52 4.87
C LYS A 302 16.57 -0.64 3.77
N PRO A 303 15.30 -0.95 4.11
CA PRO A 303 14.26 -0.97 3.10
C PRO A 303 14.21 0.43 2.50
N VAL A 304 14.30 0.51 1.17
CA VAL A 304 14.07 1.75 0.40
C VAL A 304 12.88 2.44 1.04
N GLU A 305 13.13 3.63 1.57
CA GLU A 305 12.18 4.44 2.30
C GLU A 305 10.98 4.66 1.38
N ARG A 306 9.94 3.85 1.57
CA ARG A 306 8.68 4.02 0.85
C ARG A 306 8.04 5.24 1.48
N ASP A 307 7.85 6.29 0.69
CA ASP A 307 6.98 7.40 1.05
C ASP A 307 5.70 6.85 1.68
N MET A 308 5.37 7.38 2.85
CA MET A 308 4.24 6.94 3.67
C MET A 308 2.94 7.01 2.87
N ILE A 309 2.54 5.86 2.36
CA ILE A 309 1.26 5.68 1.68
C ILE A 309 0.41 4.76 2.55
N THR A 310 -0.25 5.43 3.49
CA THR A 310 -1.58 5.15 4.08
C THR A 310 -2.01 3.69 4.21
N ASP A 311 -1.73 3.07 5.37
CA ASP A 311 -2.58 2.01 5.93
C ASP A 311 -2.86 2.36 7.40
N ILE A 312 -4.15 2.42 7.77
CA ILE A 312 -4.65 2.85 9.10
C ILE A 312 -4.59 1.69 10.12
N LEU A 313 -4.30 0.45 9.70
CA LEU A 313 -4.34 -0.75 10.55
C LEU A 313 -3.04 -1.58 10.45
N PRO A 314 -2.27 -1.71 11.55
CA PRO A 314 -1.02 -2.50 11.59
C PRO A 314 -1.15 -3.96 11.13
N GLN A 315 -2.31 -4.58 11.36
CA GLN A 315 -2.55 -6.00 11.08
C GLN A 315 -2.45 -6.34 9.59
N ASN A 316 -2.90 -5.46 8.68
CA ASN A 316 -2.81 -5.72 7.23
C ASN A 316 -1.36 -5.76 6.74
N ARG A 317 -0.50 -4.92 7.34
CA ARG A 317 0.92 -4.89 7.02
C ARG A 317 1.63 -6.17 7.49
N GLU A 318 1.27 -6.67 8.66
CA GLU A 318 1.79 -7.94 9.18
C GLU A 318 1.34 -9.11 8.31
N ARG A 319 0.06 -9.15 7.92
CA ARG A 319 -0.49 -10.15 7.00
C ARG A 319 0.22 -10.15 5.66
N ALA A 320 0.45 -8.97 5.06
CA ALA A 320 1.17 -8.85 3.79
C ALA A 320 2.62 -9.35 3.91
N LYS A 321 3.30 -9.04 5.03
CA LYS A 321 4.65 -9.57 5.33
C LYS A 321 4.64 -11.09 5.50
N SER A 322 3.61 -11.66 6.14
CA SER A 322 3.46 -13.11 6.29
C SER A 322 3.33 -13.80 4.93
N VAL A 323 2.52 -13.25 4.01
CA VAL A 323 2.40 -13.78 2.64
C VAL A 323 3.74 -13.73 1.90
N GLU A 324 4.50 -12.64 2.05
CA GLU A 324 5.83 -12.48 1.46
C GLU A 324 6.88 -13.43 2.07
N ALA A 325 6.78 -13.76 3.36
CA ALA A 325 7.62 -14.76 4.00
C ALA A 325 7.27 -16.18 3.52
N LEU A 326 5.97 -16.46 3.36
CA LEU A 326 5.47 -17.73 2.82
C LEU A 326 5.92 -17.95 1.38
N GLU A 327 5.90 -16.92 0.53
CA GLU A 327 6.42 -16.97 -0.84
C GLU A 327 7.86 -17.52 -0.90
N ARG A 328 8.73 -17.07 0.02
CA ARG A 328 10.15 -17.48 0.04
C ARG A 328 10.37 -18.91 0.53
N THR A 329 9.41 -19.48 1.26
CA THR A 329 9.56 -20.74 1.99
C THR A 329 8.82 -21.89 1.32
N VAL A 330 7.62 -21.64 0.81
CA VAL A 330 6.79 -22.66 0.16
C VAL A 330 7.32 -22.92 -1.23
N LYS A 331 7.79 -24.14 -1.48
CA LYS A 331 8.28 -24.57 -2.80
C LYS A 331 7.36 -25.56 -3.51
N ASP A 332 6.55 -26.30 -2.74
CA ASP A 332 5.62 -27.29 -3.27
C ASP A 332 4.42 -26.63 -3.97
N PRO A 333 4.13 -26.94 -5.25
CA PRO A 333 3.05 -26.30 -6.00
C PRO A 333 1.66 -26.50 -5.39
N LYS A 334 1.34 -27.71 -4.92
CA LYS A 334 0.01 -28.01 -4.34
C LYS A 334 -0.21 -27.23 -3.05
N MET A 335 0.82 -27.16 -2.21
CA MET A 335 0.80 -26.40 -0.97
C MET A 335 0.75 -24.89 -1.24
N ALA A 336 1.49 -24.38 -2.23
CA ALA A 336 1.48 -22.97 -2.62
C ALA A 336 0.08 -22.51 -3.05
N ILE A 337 -0.58 -23.26 -3.94
CA ILE A 337 -1.95 -22.95 -4.36
C ILE A 337 -2.89 -22.92 -3.14
N ARG A 338 -2.87 -23.97 -2.31
CA ARG A 338 -3.74 -24.04 -1.12
C ARG A 338 -3.53 -22.89 -0.14
N ILE A 339 -2.29 -22.43 0.03
CA ILE A 339 -1.94 -21.34 0.97
C ILE A 339 -2.27 -19.97 0.39
N PHE A 340 -1.97 -19.71 -0.89
CA PHE A 340 -2.08 -18.37 -1.47
C PHE A 340 -3.48 -18.06 -2.02
N THR A 341 -4.24 -19.06 -2.50
CA THR A 341 -5.58 -18.84 -3.05
C THR A 341 -6.53 -18.05 -2.14
N PRO A 342 -6.61 -18.28 -0.81
CA PRO A 342 -7.46 -17.48 0.08
C PRO A 342 -7.13 -15.98 0.08
N PHE A 343 -5.88 -15.60 -0.17
CA PHE A 343 -5.43 -14.21 -0.17
C PHE A 343 -5.64 -13.50 -1.51
N LEU A 344 -6.02 -14.23 -2.58
CA LEU A 344 -6.30 -13.64 -3.89
C LEU A 344 -7.59 -12.81 -3.92
N ASN A 345 -8.42 -12.88 -2.88
CA ASN A 345 -9.64 -12.08 -2.73
C ASN A 345 -9.59 -11.16 -1.51
N ASP A 346 -8.39 -10.86 -1.01
CA ASP A 346 -8.24 -9.98 0.14
C ASP A 346 -8.76 -8.56 -0.15
N PRO A 347 -9.48 -7.93 0.77
CA PRO A 347 -9.88 -6.53 0.60
C PRO A 347 -8.67 -5.58 0.60
N ASP A 348 -7.56 -5.98 1.26
CA ASP A 348 -6.34 -5.19 1.29
C ASP A 348 -5.53 -5.40 0.01
N ASN A 349 -5.26 -4.30 -0.70
CA ASN A 349 -4.57 -4.32 -1.99
C ASN A 349 -3.12 -4.81 -1.91
N ARG A 350 -2.48 -4.77 -0.73
CA ARG A 350 -1.09 -5.22 -0.55
C ARG A 350 -1.04 -6.71 -0.29
N VAL A 351 -1.93 -7.20 0.57
CA VAL A 351 -2.09 -8.65 0.80
C VAL A 351 -2.44 -9.35 -0.51
N ARG A 352 -3.41 -8.80 -1.25
CA ARG A 352 -3.83 -9.31 -2.55
C ARG A 352 -2.69 -9.29 -3.58
N ALA A 353 -1.95 -8.19 -3.67
CA ALA A 353 -0.78 -8.06 -4.55
C ALA A 353 0.32 -9.09 -4.26
N ASN A 354 0.67 -9.27 -2.98
CA ASN A 354 1.67 -10.25 -2.57
C ASN A 354 1.22 -11.68 -2.88
N ALA A 355 -0.06 -11.98 -2.70
CA ALA A 355 -0.63 -13.28 -3.03
C ALA A 355 -0.58 -13.57 -4.54
N VAL A 356 -0.93 -12.58 -5.38
CA VAL A 356 -0.82 -12.70 -6.84
C VAL A 356 0.62 -12.94 -7.26
N LYS A 357 1.57 -12.16 -6.73
CA LYS A 357 3.00 -12.35 -6.99
C LYS A 357 3.46 -13.77 -6.61
N ALA A 358 3.08 -14.24 -5.42
CA ALA A 358 3.49 -15.53 -4.91
C ALA A 358 2.89 -16.71 -5.70
N ILE A 359 1.61 -16.62 -6.09
CA ILE A 359 0.95 -17.70 -6.81
C ILE A 359 1.33 -17.74 -8.30
N TYR A 360 1.77 -16.62 -8.89
CA TYR A 360 2.11 -16.53 -10.32
C TYR A 360 3.07 -17.63 -10.78
N LYS A 361 4.04 -18.02 -9.95
CA LYS A 361 4.99 -19.09 -10.29
C LYS A 361 4.34 -20.47 -10.45
N TYR A 362 3.19 -20.68 -9.82
CA TYR A 362 2.50 -21.97 -9.72
C TYR A 362 1.21 -22.02 -10.54
N ASP A 363 0.52 -20.88 -10.67
CA ASP A 363 -0.69 -20.68 -11.44
C ASP A 363 -0.66 -19.29 -12.13
N PRO A 364 0.08 -19.16 -13.25
CA PRO A 364 0.19 -17.90 -13.98
C PRO A 364 -1.16 -17.40 -14.51
N GLU A 365 -2.02 -18.31 -15.00
CA GLU A 365 -3.31 -17.96 -15.59
C GLU A 365 -4.26 -17.39 -14.54
N GLY A 366 -4.41 -18.06 -13.39
CA GLY A 366 -5.20 -17.57 -12.28
C GLY A 366 -4.66 -16.25 -11.71
N ALA A 367 -3.34 -16.14 -11.56
CA ALA A 367 -2.69 -14.89 -11.13
C ALA A 367 -2.96 -13.73 -12.09
N ILE A 368 -2.85 -13.94 -13.40
CA ILE A 368 -3.11 -12.92 -14.43
C ILE A 368 -4.58 -12.49 -14.41
N SER A 369 -5.52 -13.42 -14.22
CA SER A 369 -6.94 -13.10 -14.11
C SER A 369 -7.19 -12.14 -12.94
N VAL A 370 -6.69 -12.46 -11.75
CA VAL A 370 -6.83 -11.62 -10.56
C VAL A 370 -6.12 -10.27 -10.75
N LEU A 371 -4.95 -10.28 -11.40
CA LEU A 371 -4.20 -9.05 -11.68
C LEU A 371 -4.97 -8.10 -12.62
N ARG A 372 -5.69 -8.64 -13.61
CA ARG A 372 -6.58 -7.86 -14.49
C ARG A 372 -7.73 -7.23 -13.71
N ASP A 373 -8.35 -7.98 -12.79
CA ASP A 373 -9.40 -7.45 -11.91
C ASP A 373 -8.87 -6.34 -11.00
N MET A 374 -7.66 -6.50 -10.47
CA MET A 374 -7.01 -5.47 -9.65
C MET A 374 -6.72 -4.20 -10.47
N ALA A 375 -6.25 -4.35 -11.71
CA ALA A 375 -5.96 -3.25 -12.63
C ALA A 375 -7.22 -2.50 -13.08
N GLY A 376 -8.36 -3.18 -13.19
CA GLY A 376 -9.66 -2.59 -13.53
C GLY A 376 -10.44 -2.02 -12.33
N SER A 377 -9.90 -2.08 -11.11
CA SER A 377 -10.62 -1.67 -9.91
C SER A 377 -10.90 -0.17 -9.85
N GLN A 378 -12.06 0.22 -9.34
CA GLN A 378 -12.38 1.62 -9.03
C GLN A 378 -11.46 2.20 -7.94
N ASN A 379 -10.91 1.35 -7.07
CA ASN A 379 -9.98 1.77 -6.03
C ASN A 379 -8.58 2.02 -6.63
N ARG A 380 -8.14 3.29 -6.63
CA ARG A 380 -6.81 3.69 -7.10
C ARG A 380 -5.66 2.91 -6.46
N TRP A 381 -5.79 2.50 -5.19
CA TRP A 381 -4.74 1.77 -4.48
C TRP A 381 -4.61 0.33 -4.97
N MET A 382 -5.73 -0.28 -5.36
CA MET A 382 -5.76 -1.60 -5.97
C MET A 382 -5.06 -1.57 -7.34
N ARG A 383 -5.35 -0.55 -8.16
CA ARG A 383 -4.67 -0.35 -9.46
C ARG A 383 -3.17 -0.06 -9.30
N LEU A 384 -2.79 0.73 -8.30
CA LEU A 384 -1.38 1.00 -7.99
C LEU A 384 -0.64 -0.28 -7.56
N SER A 385 -1.28 -1.11 -6.74
CA SER A 385 -0.79 -2.44 -6.38
C SER A 385 -0.64 -3.35 -7.61
N ALA A 386 -1.62 -3.35 -8.53
CA ALA A 386 -1.55 -4.12 -9.77
C ALA A 386 -0.34 -3.72 -10.62
N ALA A 387 -0.13 -2.40 -10.81
CA ALA A 387 1.04 -1.87 -11.52
C ALA A 387 2.36 -2.36 -10.91
N TRP A 388 2.48 -2.34 -9.58
CA TRP A 388 3.65 -2.85 -8.89
C TRP A 388 3.88 -4.35 -9.14
N VAL A 389 2.84 -5.17 -9.03
CA VAL A 389 2.94 -6.63 -9.25
C VAL A 389 3.38 -6.94 -10.69
N CYS A 390 2.90 -6.20 -11.69
CA CYS A 390 3.38 -6.34 -13.07
C CYS A 390 4.91 -6.16 -13.17
N GLY A 391 5.46 -5.17 -12.48
CA GLY A 391 6.91 -4.94 -12.43
C GLY A 391 7.69 -6.00 -11.65
N GLU A 392 7.07 -6.67 -10.69
CA GLU A 392 7.69 -7.78 -9.93
C GLU A 392 7.70 -9.10 -10.71
N ILE A 393 6.61 -9.40 -11.43
CA ILE A 393 6.48 -10.59 -12.27
C ILE A 393 7.39 -10.46 -13.50
N ALA A 394 7.40 -9.27 -14.13
CA ALA A 394 8.30 -8.91 -15.23
C ALA A 394 8.32 -9.90 -16.41
N THR A 395 7.15 -10.40 -16.81
CA THR A 395 6.99 -11.29 -17.97
C THR A 395 6.20 -10.64 -19.12
N PRO A 396 6.25 -11.16 -20.35
CA PRO A 396 5.52 -10.58 -21.48
C PRO A 396 4.01 -10.49 -21.27
N GLU A 397 3.41 -11.44 -20.54
CA GLU A 397 1.97 -11.55 -20.35
C GLU A 397 1.38 -10.37 -19.58
N VAL A 398 2.15 -9.78 -18.65
CA VAL A 398 1.69 -8.63 -17.84
C VAL A 398 1.87 -7.28 -18.55
N CYS A 399 2.50 -7.25 -19.73
CA CYS A 399 2.74 -6.01 -20.48
C CYS A 399 1.42 -5.36 -20.92
N SER A 400 0.46 -6.17 -21.37
CA SER A 400 -0.87 -5.70 -21.80
C SER A 400 -1.64 -4.99 -20.67
N ILE A 401 -1.52 -5.50 -19.44
CA ILE A 401 -2.13 -4.89 -18.25
C ILE A 401 -1.45 -3.56 -17.94
N LEU A 402 -0.12 -3.53 -18.00
CA LEU A 402 0.66 -2.34 -17.68
C LEU A 402 0.48 -1.21 -18.70
N GLU A 403 0.26 -1.53 -19.97
CA GLU A 403 -0.05 -0.55 -21.02
C GLU A 403 -1.28 0.30 -20.72
N GLY A 404 -2.32 -0.29 -20.12
CA GLY A 404 -3.49 0.44 -19.65
C GLY A 404 -3.20 1.29 -18.42
N LEU A 405 -2.42 0.77 -17.47
CA LEU A 405 -2.12 1.47 -16.21
C LEU A 405 -1.18 2.68 -16.39
N VAL A 406 -0.34 2.70 -17.42
CA VAL A 406 0.48 3.88 -17.77
C VAL A 406 -0.39 5.06 -18.22
N GLU A 407 -1.60 4.80 -18.73
CA GLU A 407 -2.57 5.81 -19.16
C GLU A 407 -3.68 6.05 -18.13
N ASP A 408 -3.53 5.52 -16.90
CA ASP A 408 -4.54 5.65 -15.85
C ASP A 408 -4.92 7.12 -15.59
N GLY A 409 -6.19 7.40 -15.26
CA GLY A 409 -6.62 8.76 -14.93
C GLY A 409 -5.92 9.34 -13.69
N ASP A 410 -5.48 8.48 -12.76
CA ASP A 410 -4.79 8.89 -11.54
C ASP A 410 -3.28 9.02 -11.72
N LEU A 411 -2.74 10.20 -11.39
CA LEU A 411 -1.31 10.50 -11.55
C LEU A 411 -0.39 9.55 -10.76
N LYS A 412 -0.78 9.10 -9.55
CA LYS A 412 0.06 8.19 -8.75
C LYS A 412 0.10 6.79 -9.35
N VAL A 413 -1.01 6.33 -9.91
CA VAL A 413 -1.08 5.05 -10.61
C VAL A 413 -0.19 5.09 -11.85
N ARG A 414 -0.29 6.14 -12.68
CA ARG A 414 0.57 6.32 -13.85
C ARG A 414 2.05 6.28 -13.50
N LYS A 415 2.48 7.09 -12.52
CA LYS A 415 3.89 7.12 -12.07
C LYS A 415 4.38 5.72 -11.66
N ARG A 416 3.59 5.01 -10.84
CA ARG A 416 3.94 3.64 -10.42
C ARG A 416 3.99 2.67 -11.60
N ALA A 417 3.07 2.78 -12.55
CA ALA A 417 3.03 1.94 -13.74
C ALA A 417 4.27 2.16 -14.60
N ILE A 418 4.73 3.40 -14.75
CA ILE A 418 5.96 3.73 -15.48
C ILE A 418 7.19 3.19 -14.75
N ASP A 419 7.33 3.38 -13.44
CA ASP A 419 8.43 2.79 -12.66
C ASP A 419 8.52 1.27 -12.85
N SER A 420 7.35 0.63 -12.85
CA SER A 420 7.22 -0.82 -13.03
C SER A 420 7.53 -1.22 -14.47
N ALA A 421 7.20 -0.40 -15.45
CA ALA A 421 7.50 -0.61 -16.86
C ALA A 421 9.00 -0.45 -17.14
N ILE A 422 9.68 0.51 -16.50
CA ILE A 422 11.14 0.66 -16.53
C ILE A 422 11.81 -0.60 -15.94
N LYS A 423 11.31 -1.10 -14.80
CA LYS A 423 11.81 -2.35 -14.22
C LYS A 423 11.62 -3.53 -15.17
N LEU A 424 10.46 -3.65 -15.79
CA LEU A 424 10.14 -4.68 -16.76
C LEU A 424 11.01 -4.57 -18.04
N HIS A 425 11.33 -3.34 -18.49
CA HIS A 425 12.24 -3.10 -19.61
C HIS A 425 13.65 -3.64 -19.35
N LYS A 426 14.16 -3.51 -18.11
CA LYS A 426 15.48 -4.04 -17.73
C LYS A 426 15.55 -5.58 -17.88
N VAL A 427 14.43 -6.26 -17.62
CA VAL A 427 14.33 -7.72 -17.67
C VAL A 427 14.04 -8.21 -19.09
N LEU A 428 13.02 -7.66 -19.75
CA LEU A 428 12.55 -8.15 -21.06
C LEU A 428 13.30 -7.56 -22.25
N ARG A 429 13.91 -6.37 -22.11
CA ARG A 429 14.64 -5.65 -23.16
C ARG A 429 13.84 -5.56 -24.46
N GLU A 430 14.27 -6.28 -25.50
CA GLU A 430 13.64 -6.30 -26.82
C GLU A 430 12.32 -7.08 -26.87
N ARG A 431 12.08 -7.98 -25.91
CA ARG A 431 10.82 -8.74 -25.79
C ARG A 431 9.67 -7.87 -25.28
N MET A 432 9.94 -6.65 -24.87
CA MET A 432 8.94 -5.70 -24.43
C MET A 432 8.24 -5.04 -25.63
N PRO A 433 6.90 -4.96 -25.63
CA PRO A 433 6.13 -4.32 -26.69
C PRO A 433 6.65 -2.91 -27.02
N ALA A 434 6.77 -2.60 -28.32
CA ALA A 434 7.28 -1.31 -28.79
C ALA A 434 6.40 -0.14 -28.31
N THR A 435 5.09 -0.36 -28.25
CA THR A 435 4.07 0.52 -27.68
C THR A 435 4.42 0.97 -26.26
N LEU A 436 4.71 0.03 -25.36
CA LEU A 436 5.05 0.34 -23.97
C LEU A 436 6.43 1.00 -23.85
N ARG A 437 7.40 0.62 -24.69
CA ARG A 437 8.73 1.28 -24.74
C ARG A 437 8.63 2.76 -25.16
N LEU A 438 7.79 3.08 -26.13
CA LEU A 438 7.56 4.47 -26.55
C LEU A 438 6.88 5.29 -25.45
N LYS A 439 5.90 4.71 -24.76
CA LYS A 439 5.20 5.38 -23.63
C LYS A 439 6.14 5.73 -22.48
N ILE A 440 7.12 4.86 -22.17
CA ILE A 440 8.15 5.14 -21.15
C ILE A 440 9.01 6.32 -21.56
N LYS A 441 9.56 6.30 -22.79
CA LYS A 441 10.42 7.38 -23.30
C LYS A 441 9.74 8.74 -23.25
N ARG A 442 8.47 8.81 -23.69
CA ARG A 442 7.69 10.04 -23.64
C ARG A 442 7.54 10.59 -22.21
N PHE A 443 7.38 9.70 -21.22
CA PHE A 443 7.30 10.15 -19.83
C PHE A 443 8.65 10.64 -19.30
N GLU A 444 9.76 10.00 -19.68
CA GLU A 444 11.11 10.48 -19.34
C GLU A 444 11.42 11.86 -19.94
N GLU A 445 10.76 12.24 -21.04
CA GLU A 445 10.87 13.57 -21.66
C GLU A 445 9.92 14.63 -21.04
N GLU A 446 8.84 14.20 -20.38
CA GLU A 446 7.82 15.08 -19.78
C GLU A 446 8.10 15.44 -18.29
N VAL A 447 9.07 14.78 -17.65
CA VAL A 447 9.49 14.98 -16.25
C VAL A 447 10.86 15.65 -16.20
#